data_AF-A0A7V4HIU7-F1
#
_entry.id   AF-A0A7V4HIU7-F1
#
_cell.length_a   1.000
_cell.length_b   1.000
_cell.length_c   1.000
_cell.angle_alpha   90.00
_cell.angle_beta   90.00
_cell.angle_gamma   90.00
#
_symmetry.space_group_name_H-M   'P 1'
#
loop_
_entity.id
_entity.type
_entity.pdbx_description
1 polymer ?
#
loop_
_entity_poly.entity_id
_entity_poly.type
_entity_poly.pdbx_seq_one_letter_code
_entity_poly.pdbx_strand_id
1 'polypeptide(L)'
;ELDAIGVPHATAMVYSANCRVHRSIGLDVTLRVCMTADEVRRRFRHPLLRPVLDFAEVWFRSAQRVVFHDPLAAVTVFDSETCRFAKGRVEVELASRQALGMTHWQEDPDGRHEIAIDVDPERFFQRYFEVF
;
A
#
# COMPACT_ATOMS: atom_id res chain seq x y z
N GLU A 1 -9.17 -1.69 5.46
CA GLU A 1 -8.13 -2.38 4.68
C GLU A 1 -7.76 -3.66 5.46
N LEU A 2 -7.34 -4.75 4.80
CA LEU A 2 -7.35 -6.09 5.42
C LEU A 2 -6.35 -6.20 6.58
N ASP A 3 -5.19 -5.53 6.47
CA ASP A 3 -4.18 -5.52 7.53
C ASP A 3 -4.72 -4.85 8.79
N ALA A 4 -5.33 -3.67 8.63
CA ALA A 4 -5.91 -2.93 9.74
C ALA A 4 -7.06 -3.71 10.44
N ILE A 5 -7.94 -4.35 9.67
CA ILE A 5 -9.09 -5.12 10.17
C ILE A 5 -8.67 -6.44 10.80
N GLY A 6 -7.59 -7.07 10.32
CA GLY A 6 -7.10 -8.34 10.84
C GLY A 6 -6.54 -8.24 12.26
N VAL A 7 -5.95 -7.08 12.62
CA VAL A 7 -5.29 -6.86 13.91
C VAL A 7 -5.56 -5.45 14.48
N PRO A 8 -6.82 -5.05 14.69
CA PRO A 8 -7.21 -3.64 14.94
C PRO A 8 -6.55 -3.03 16.18
N HIS A 9 -6.39 -3.82 17.26
CA HIS A 9 -5.69 -3.34 18.46
C HIS A 9 -4.20 -3.10 18.22
N ALA A 10 -3.53 -3.97 17.46
CA ALA A 10 -2.12 -3.76 17.10
C ALA A 10 -1.98 -2.53 16.19
N THR A 11 -2.88 -2.38 15.21
CA THR A 11 -2.96 -1.20 14.34
C THR A 11 -3.11 0.08 15.17
N ALA A 12 -4.00 0.10 16.15
CA ALA A 12 -4.19 1.25 17.05
C ALA A 12 -2.95 1.56 17.88
N MET A 13 -2.25 0.54 18.38
CA MET A 13 -0.98 0.71 19.10
C MET A 13 0.10 1.33 18.19
N VAL A 14 0.18 0.91 16.93
CA VAL A 14 1.12 1.47 15.96
C VAL A 14 0.80 2.93 15.64
N TYR A 15 -0.47 3.28 15.44
CA TYR A 15 -0.90 4.70 15.29
C TYR A 15 -0.71 5.54 16.55
N SER A 16 -0.66 4.92 17.73
CA SER A 16 -0.35 5.64 18.97
C SER A 16 1.16 5.79 19.23
N ALA A 17 2.01 5.08 18.48
CA ALA A 17 3.44 5.08 18.69
C ALA A 17 4.09 6.40 18.25
N ASN A 18 5.08 6.86 19.01
CA ASN A 18 5.83 8.08 18.69
C ASN A 18 6.95 7.78 17.69
N CYS A 19 6.59 7.59 16.42
CA CYS A 19 7.51 7.39 15.31
C CYS A 19 7.98 8.72 14.72
N ARG A 20 9.23 8.79 14.23
CA ARG A 20 9.75 9.99 13.53
C ARG A 20 8.99 10.28 12.24
N VAL A 21 8.61 9.23 11.52
CA VAL A 21 7.78 9.26 10.31
C VAL A 21 6.80 8.10 10.42
N HIS A 22 5.51 8.38 10.32
CA HIS A 22 4.47 7.37 10.26
C HIS A 22 3.64 7.64 9.00
N ARG A 23 3.91 6.85 7.94
CA ARG A 23 3.25 6.95 6.64
C ARG A 23 2.33 5.75 6.41
N SER A 24 1.12 6.04 5.95
CA SER A 24 0.15 5.02 5.55
C SER A 24 -0.18 5.17 4.08
N ILE A 25 -0.23 4.06 3.35
CA ILE A 25 -0.54 4.02 1.93
C ILE A 25 -1.80 3.17 1.77
N GLY A 26 -2.95 3.85 1.87
CA GLY A 26 -4.25 3.21 1.90
C GLY A 26 -4.74 2.73 0.54
N LEU A 27 -5.88 2.03 0.56
CA LEU A 27 -6.52 1.48 -0.63
C LEU A 27 -6.89 2.55 -1.67
N ASP A 28 -7.19 3.78 -1.23
CA ASP A 28 -7.47 4.94 -2.09
C ASP A 28 -6.28 5.28 -3.03
N VAL A 29 -5.08 4.82 -2.68
CA VAL A 29 -3.87 4.99 -3.47
C VAL A 29 -3.45 3.67 -4.11
N THR A 30 -3.29 2.60 -3.33
CA THR A 30 -2.71 1.35 -3.84
C THR A 30 -3.51 0.75 -4.99
N LEU A 31 -4.85 0.88 -5.00
CA LEU A 31 -5.71 0.33 -6.04
C LEU A 31 -5.44 0.92 -7.44
N ARG A 32 -4.77 2.07 -7.53
CA ARG A 32 -4.37 2.72 -8.79
C ARG A 32 -3.10 2.13 -9.39
N VAL A 33 -2.37 1.32 -8.63
CA VAL A 33 -1.13 0.67 -9.05
C VAL A 33 -1.40 -0.81 -9.26
N CYS A 34 -1.83 -1.14 -10.46
CA CYS A 34 -2.22 -2.51 -10.81
C CYS A 34 -1.77 -2.90 -12.21
N MET A 35 -1.71 -4.21 -12.45
CA MET A 35 -1.28 -4.79 -13.71
C MET A 35 -2.17 -5.98 -14.04
N THR A 36 -2.58 -6.11 -15.30
CA THR A 36 -3.38 -7.26 -15.74
C THR A 36 -2.53 -8.53 -15.75
N ALA A 37 -3.19 -9.70 -15.71
CA ALA A 37 -2.49 -10.98 -15.79
C ALA A 37 -1.56 -11.06 -17.03
N ASP A 38 -2.02 -10.57 -18.18
CA ASP A 38 -1.22 -10.59 -19.41
C ASP A 38 -0.03 -9.65 -19.38
N GLU A 39 -0.16 -8.48 -18.75
CA GLU A 39 0.97 -7.59 -18.57
C GLU A 39 1.98 -8.17 -17.56
N VAL A 40 1.52 -8.80 -16.46
CA VAL A 40 2.40 -9.50 -15.52
C VAL A 40 3.20 -10.59 -16.23
N ARG A 41 2.53 -11.47 -17.01
CA ARG A 41 3.20 -12.51 -17.83
C ARG A 41 4.22 -11.94 -18.81
N ARG A 42 3.94 -10.77 -19.39
CA ARG A 42 4.82 -10.10 -20.35
C ARG A 42 6.03 -9.46 -19.66
N ARG A 43 5.85 -8.84 -18.50
CA ARG A 43 6.89 -8.03 -17.82
C ARG A 43 7.73 -8.82 -16.83
N PHE A 44 7.19 -9.86 -16.20
CA PHE A 44 7.90 -10.66 -15.19
C PHE A 44 8.82 -11.69 -15.85
N ARG A 45 9.86 -11.20 -16.54
CA ARG A 45 10.80 -12.00 -17.34
C ARG A 45 12.13 -12.26 -16.63
N HIS A 46 12.50 -11.40 -15.68
CA HIS A 46 13.76 -11.54 -14.94
C HIS A 46 13.74 -12.82 -14.08
N PRO A 47 14.86 -13.56 -13.92
CA PRO A 47 14.90 -14.80 -13.14
C PRO A 47 14.35 -14.66 -11.72
N LEU A 48 14.58 -13.53 -11.06
CA LEU A 48 14.05 -13.27 -9.70
C LEU A 48 12.53 -13.12 -9.65
N LEU A 49 11.91 -12.71 -10.76
CA LEU A 49 10.45 -12.60 -10.86
C LEU A 49 9.78 -13.91 -11.29
N ARG A 50 10.56 -14.95 -11.64
CA ARG A 50 9.98 -16.23 -12.08
C ARG A 50 9.15 -16.90 -10.97
N PRO A 51 9.64 -17.05 -9.72
CA PRO A 51 8.81 -17.59 -8.64
C PRO A 51 7.60 -16.70 -8.33
N VAL A 52 7.75 -15.38 -8.44
CA VAL A 52 6.65 -14.42 -8.23
C VAL A 52 5.55 -14.63 -9.28
N LEU A 53 5.93 -14.83 -10.55
CA LEU A 53 4.99 -15.19 -11.61
C LEU A 53 4.30 -16.53 -11.32
N ASP A 54 5.04 -17.54 -10.86
CA ASP A 54 4.46 -18.86 -10.54
C ASP A 54 3.37 -18.75 -9.44
N PHE A 55 3.59 -17.93 -8.40
CA PHE A 55 2.55 -17.61 -7.41
C PHE A 55 1.39 -16.80 -8.00
N ALA A 56 1.69 -15.80 -8.84
CA ALA A 56 0.67 -14.97 -9.49
C ALA A 56 -0.25 -15.79 -10.41
N GLU A 57 0.23 -16.82 -11.08
CA GLU A 57 -0.61 -17.71 -11.91
C GLU A 57 -1.70 -18.43 -11.10
N VAL A 58 -1.44 -18.75 -9.82
CA VAL A 58 -2.48 -19.30 -8.93
C VAL A 58 -3.52 -18.23 -8.61
N TRP A 59 -3.09 -17.02 -8.29
CA TRP A 59 -3.98 -15.87 -8.08
C TRP A 59 -4.84 -15.56 -9.31
N PHE A 60 -4.28 -15.72 -10.51
CA PHE A 60 -4.98 -15.48 -11.78
C PHE A 60 -6.14 -16.44 -12.08
N ARG A 61 -6.29 -17.50 -11.30
CA ARG A 61 -7.45 -18.40 -11.37
C ARG A 61 -8.73 -17.76 -10.84
N SER A 62 -8.62 -16.76 -9.96
CA SER A 62 -9.77 -16.09 -9.33
C SER A 62 -9.82 -14.56 -9.59
N ALA A 63 -8.71 -13.93 -9.97
CA ALA A 63 -8.65 -12.50 -10.24
C ALA A 63 -7.80 -12.19 -11.49
N GLN A 64 -8.24 -11.28 -12.36
CA GLN A 64 -7.53 -11.01 -13.64
C GLN A 64 -6.47 -9.90 -13.56
N ARG A 65 -6.12 -9.45 -12.34
CA ARG A 65 -5.11 -8.41 -12.10
C ARG A 65 -4.40 -8.59 -10.76
N VAL A 66 -3.20 -8.04 -10.66
CA VAL A 66 -2.47 -7.82 -9.39
C VAL A 66 -2.51 -6.35 -9.04
N VAL A 67 -2.73 -6.04 -7.77
CA VAL A 67 -2.54 -4.70 -7.20
C VAL A 67 -1.27 -4.71 -6.36
N PHE A 68 -0.41 -3.72 -6.54
CA PHE A 68 0.92 -3.67 -5.93
C PHE A 68 0.88 -2.89 -4.61
N HIS A 69 0.16 -3.41 -3.61
CA HIS A 69 0.02 -2.80 -2.29
C HIS A 69 1.39 -2.61 -1.61
N ASP A 70 2.01 -3.71 -1.20
CA ASP A 70 3.26 -3.71 -0.46
C ASP A 70 4.45 -3.22 -1.31
N PRO A 71 4.55 -3.56 -2.61
CA PRO A 71 5.59 -2.99 -3.45
C PRO A 71 5.51 -1.47 -3.55
N LEU A 72 4.30 -0.88 -3.59
CA LEU A 72 4.16 0.59 -3.56
C LEU A 72 4.70 1.15 -2.25
N ALA A 73 4.38 0.53 -1.11
CA ALA A 73 4.94 0.94 0.17
C ALA A 73 6.47 0.86 0.19
N ALA A 74 7.05 -0.24 -0.29
CA ALA A 74 8.49 -0.40 -0.39
C ALA A 74 9.16 0.66 -1.27
N VAL A 75 8.59 0.98 -2.44
CA VAL A 75 9.14 2.01 -3.35
C VAL A 75 9.18 3.38 -2.68
N THR A 76 8.14 3.77 -1.92
CA THR A 76 8.10 5.10 -1.26
C THR A 76 9.18 5.31 -0.19
N VAL A 77 9.82 4.24 0.30
CA VAL A 77 10.96 4.33 1.22
C VAL A 77 12.19 4.88 0.49
N PHE A 78 12.36 4.54 -0.79
CA PHE A 78 13.52 4.93 -1.61
C PHE A 78 13.23 6.10 -2.55
N ASP A 79 11.97 6.25 -2.98
CA ASP A 79 11.51 7.31 -3.87
C ASP A 79 10.25 7.97 -3.28
N SER A 80 10.45 9.00 -2.46
CA SER A 80 9.34 9.69 -1.79
C SER A 80 8.43 10.46 -2.74
N GLU A 81 8.84 10.70 -3.99
CA GLU A 81 8.05 11.42 -4.99
C GLU A 81 7.09 10.50 -5.75
N THR A 82 7.18 9.16 -5.57
CA THR A 82 6.21 8.21 -6.14
C THR A 82 4.80 8.45 -5.62
N CYS A 83 4.66 8.91 -4.37
CA CYS A 83 3.39 9.28 -3.76
C CYS A 83 3.43 10.74 -3.28
N ARG A 84 2.28 11.42 -3.33
CA ARG A 84 2.09 12.65 -2.56
C ARG A 84 1.45 12.32 -1.23
N PHE A 85 1.94 12.95 -0.17
CA PHE A 85 1.48 12.71 1.19
C PHE A 85 0.84 13.96 1.79
N ALA A 86 -0.21 13.77 2.61
CA ALA A 86 -0.83 14.81 3.42
C ALA A 86 -0.64 14.49 4.90
N LYS A 87 -0.39 15.52 5.71
CA LYS A 87 -0.26 15.40 7.16
C LYS A 87 -1.62 15.41 7.84
N GLY A 88 -1.73 14.62 8.90
CA GLY A 88 -2.93 14.59 9.71
C GLY A 88 -2.83 13.67 10.93
N ARG A 89 -3.99 13.37 11.49
CA ARG A 89 -4.17 12.35 12.52
C ARG A 89 -4.94 11.18 11.93
N VAL A 90 -4.58 9.99 12.40
CA VAL A 90 -5.25 8.74 12.05
C VAL A 90 -5.64 8.09 13.35
N GLU A 91 -6.92 7.76 13.47
CA GLU A 91 -7.49 7.01 14.58
C GLU A 91 -8.02 5.69 14.06
N VAL A 92 -7.98 4.66 14.91
CA VAL A 92 -8.49 3.33 14.58
C VAL A 92 -9.75 3.10 15.39
N GLU A 93 -10.83 2.72 14.72
CA GLU A 93 -12.09 2.37 15.36
C GLU A 93 -11.97 1.02 16.09
N LEU A 94 -12.20 1.05 17.41
CA LEU A 94 -12.08 -0.11 18.30
C LEU A 94 -13.37 -0.45 19.06
N ALA A 95 -14.35 0.47 19.09
CA ALA A 95 -15.58 0.33 19.85
C ALA A 95 -16.72 -0.25 19.00
N SER A 96 -16.87 0.22 17.75
CA SER A 96 -17.90 -0.27 16.85
C SER A 96 -17.52 -1.62 16.27
N ARG A 97 -18.26 -2.67 16.60
CA ARG A 97 -18.05 -4.01 16.01
C ARG A 97 -18.17 -4.01 14.49
N GLN A 98 -19.01 -3.15 13.92
CA GLN A 98 -19.24 -3.08 12.48
C GLN A 98 -18.13 -2.34 11.73
N ALA A 99 -17.45 -1.41 12.40
CA ALA A 99 -16.37 -0.61 11.83
C ALA A 99 -15.01 -0.93 12.46
N LEU A 100 -14.88 -2.07 13.16
CA LEU A 100 -13.67 -2.45 13.86
C LEU A 100 -12.48 -2.50 12.91
N GLY A 101 -11.41 -1.76 13.23
CA GLY A 101 -10.23 -1.63 12.39
C GLY A 101 -10.34 -0.62 11.25
N MET A 102 -11.44 0.13 11.16
CA MET A 102 -11.54 1.26 10.25
C MET A 102 -10.58 2.37 10.69
N THR A 103 -9.84 2.94 9.74
CA THR A 103 -8.94 4.07 9.97
C THR A 103 -9.65 5.37 9.59
N HIS A 104 -9.75 6.30 10.53
CA HIS A 104 -10.29 7.64 10.32
C HIS A 104 -9.15 8.62 10.19
N TRP A 105 -9.09 9.34 9.06
CA TRP A 105 -8.09 10.38 8.85
C TRP A 105 -8.73 11.77 8.93
N GLN A 106 -8.02 12.69 9.58
CA GLN A 106 -8.33 14.11 9.62
C GLN A 106 -7.08 14.90 9.28
N GLU A 107 -7.21 15.86 8.35
CA GLU A 107 -6.13 16.79 8.02
C GLU A 107 -5.75 17.63 9.25
N ASP A 108 -4.46 17.66 9.55
CA ASP A 108 -3.88 18.42 10.66
C ASP A 108 -2.40 18.71 10.32
N PRO A 109 -2.00 19.97 10.09
CA PRO A 109 -0.61 20.34 9.83
C PRO A 109 0.36 19.95 10.95
N ASP A 110 -0.13 19.92 12.19
CA ASP A 110 0.60 19.50 13.39
C ASP A 110 0.37 18.00 13.72
N GLY A 111 -0.32 17.30 12.82
CA GLY A 111 -0.58 15.88 12.86
C GLY A 111 0.71 15.06 12.82
N ARG A 112 0.68 13.89 13.47
CA ARG A 112 1.83 12.99 13.60
C ARG A 112 1.90 11.96 12.47
N HIS A 113 0.86 11.86 11.65
CA HIS A 113 0.75 10.87 10.60
C HIS A 113 0.76 11.53 9.23
N GLU A 114 1.23 10.79 8.24
CA GLU A 114 1.15 11.13 6.84
C GLU A 114 0.36 10.03 6.13
N ILE A 115 -0.59 10.40 5.28
CA ILE A 115 -1.27 9.44 4.39
C ILE A 115 -0.90 9.76 2.96
N ALA A 116 -0.72 8.73 2.13
CA ALA A 116 -0.66 8.93 0.69
C ALA A 116 -2.05 9.40 0.21
N ILE A 117 -2.06 10.51 -0.53
CA ILE A 117 -3.26 11.08 -1.16
C ILE A 117 -3.21 10.92 -2.69
N ASP A 118 -2.02 10.76 -3.26
CA ASP A 118 -1.82 10.55 -4.68
C ASP A 118 -0.65 9.62 -4.97
N VAL A 119 -0.62 9.05 -6.18
CA VAL A 119 0.45 8.20 -6.68
C VAL A 119 0.68 8.46 -8.16
N ASP A 120 1.94 8.38 -8.57
CA ASP A 120 2.36 8.30 -9.97
C ASP A 120 2.62 6.83 -10.33
N PRO A 121 1.69 6.14 -11.03
CA PRO A 121 1.85 4.73 -11.38
C PRO A 121 2.98 4.49 -12.38
N GLU A 122 3.27 5.44 -13.27
CA GLU A 122 4.33 5.30 -14.27
C GLU A 122 5.69 5.31 -13.57
N ARG A 123 5.92 6.29 -12.70
CA ARG A 123 7.11 6.36 -11.85
C ARG A 123 7.23 5.15 -10.96
N PHE A 124 6.13 4.69 -10.35
CA PHE A 124 6.14 3.46 -9.55
C PHE A 124 6.68 2.28 -10.37
N PHE A 125 6.10 2.01 -11.55
CA PHE A 125 6.52 0.86 -12.35
C PHE A 125 7.94 1.02 -12.88
N GLN A 126 8.36 2.25 -13.23
CA GLN A 126 9.76 2.51 -13.58
C GLN A 126 10.70 2.09 -12.45
N ARG A 127 10.46 2.57 -11.22
CA ARG A 127 11.29 2.25 -10.04
C ARG A 127 11.23 0.78 -9.65
N TYR A 128 10.05 0.18 -9.70
CA TYR A 128 9.87 -1.23 -9.35
C TYR A 128 10.64 -2.15 -10.32
N PHE A 129 10.65 -1.84 -11.62
CA PHE A 129 11.35 -2.66 -12.60
C PHE A 129 12.83 -2.32 -12.77
N GLU A 130 13.28 -1.13 -12.34
CA GLU A 130 14.70 -0.72 -12.41
C GLU A 130 15.64 -1.64 -11.60
N VAL A 131 15.11 -2.38 -10.63
CA VAL A 131 15.89 -3.29 -9.76
C VAL A 131 15.95 -4.75 -10.24
N PHE A 132 15.44 -5.04 -11.45
CA PHE A 132 15.47 -6.35 -12.09
C PHE A 132 16.13 -6.26 -13.47
#